data_AF-A0A9X3EF24-F1
#
_entry.id   AF-A0A9X3EF24-F1
#
_cell.length_a   1.000
_cell.length_b   1.000
_cell.length_c   1.000
_cell.angle_alpha   90.00
_cell.angle_beta   90.00
_cell.angle_gamma   90.00
#
_symmetry.space_group_name_H-M   'P 1'
#
loop_
_entity.id
_entity.type
_entity.pdbx_description
1 polymer ?
#
loop_
_entity_poly.entity_id
_entity_poly.type
_entity_poly.pdbx_seq_one_letter_code
_entity_poly.pdbx_strand_id
1 'polypeptide(L)'
;MPPQTVNPIFSILMNKAPIFIGAISIATLAFYFQIDAFDLGIWTLDYSQGFIKRGLAGSIMSGALDTPYTIDSLRTAFASIYLILAIVLFQFLRSSTITPLLALTFFSSGFMIQQIGYTSAKLDGILLTITVCGLTLISHTSVSKSLAGIIALIIPALLIHEAAALLVVPILVIAMHIKETQLRTPPIHALVLLTVSVITFFTILSINSTSAISQSELIQSSQAKIGSLTADNNAFLVNKLSVTDNINWAITRLLAPETPSRIMLNLIAGLPFITILTAFYHQLKSKVRYLGLSLFVVIGASAFMYILGIDFSRWNAWILTNTTLLILFSAQITKKNLQPPRGTVILSWIFLLWSGPFGVTVALPQRGSLIYAIANIF
;
A
#
# COMPACT_ATOMS: atom_id res chain seq x y z
N MET A 1 -24.28 31.73 31.87
CA MET A 1 -24.56 31.72 30.41
C MET A 1 -24.83 30.28 30.00
N PRO A 2 -25.95 29.96 29.34
CA PRO A 2 -26.16 28.60 28.84
C PRO A 2 -25.09 28.28 27.78
N PRO A 3 -24.54 27.05 27.76
CA PRO A 3 -23.57 26.65 26.75
C PRO A 3 -24.21 26.79 25.37
N GLN A 4 -23.60 27.59 24.49
CA GLN A 4 -24.03 27.72 23.10
C GLN A 4 -24.00 26.33 22.47
N THR A 5 -25.16 25.87 21.99
CA THR A 5 -25.30 24.64 21.23
C THR A 5 -24.59 24.83 19.90
N VAL A 6 -23.33 24.35 19.82
CA VAL A 6 -22.58 24.32 18.56
C VAL A 6 -23.42 23.56 17.53
N ASN A 7 -23.66 24.18 16.39
CA ASN A 7 -24.47 23.59 15.31
C ASN A 7 -23.94 22.17 15.00
N PRO A 8 -24.79 21.13 15.04
CA PRO A 8 -24.36 19.75 14.84
C PRO A 8 -23.65 19.55 13.50
N ILE A 9 -24.04 20.29 12.46
CA ILE A 9 -23.39 20.27 11.14
C ILE A 9 -21.95 20.79 11.23
N PHE A 10 -21.74 21.89 11.97
CA PHE A 10 -20.41 22.47 12.17
C PHE A 10 -19.50 21.53 12.96
N SER A 11 -20.05 20.82 13.97
CA SER A 11 -19.31 19.81 14.72
C SER A 11 -18.90 18.60 13.87
N ILE A 12 -19.75 18.18 12.93
CA ILE A 12 -19.48 17.07 12.02
C ILE A 12 -18.43 17.48 10.99
N LEU A 13 -18.53 18.70 10.43
CA LEU A 13 -17.56 19.25 9.51
C LEU A 13 -16.18 19.38 10.17
N MET A 14 -16.09 19.99 11.35
CA MET A 14 -14.80 20.15 12.05
C MET A 14 -14.16 18.81 12.45
N ASN A 15 -14.97 17.80 12.79
CA ASN A 15 -14.46 16.47 13.15
C ASN A 15 -14.14 15.58 11.94
N LYS A 16 -14.62 15.86 10.73
CA LYS A 16 -14.40 14.97 9.57
C LYS A 16 -13.70 15.64 8.40
N ALA A 17 -13.66 16.96 8.36
CA ALA A 17 -12.96 17.73 7.34
C ALA A 17 -11.47 17.36 7.24
N PRO A 18 -10.70 17.14 8.33
CA PRO A 18 -9.29 16.78 8.19
C PRO A 18 -9.07 15.45 7.45
N ILE A 19 -9.94 14.46 7.68
CA ILE A 19 -9.85 13.15 7.00
C ILE A 19 -10.23 13.30 5.53
N PHE A 20 -11.24 14.12 5.24
CA PHE A 20 -11.68 14.42 3.87
C PHE A 20 -10.64 15.23 3.08
N ILE A 21 -10.03 16.24 3.70
CA ILE A 21 -8.93 17.03 3.13
C ILE A 21 -7.73 16.14 2.85
N GLY A 22 -7.37 15.24 3.78
CA GLY A 22 -6.33 14.24 3.55
C GLY A 22 -6.65 13.37 2.33
N ALA A 23 -7.86 12.82 2.23
CA ALA A 23 -8.32 12.02 1.11
C ALA A 23 -8.28 12.76 -0.24
N ILE A 24 -8.73 14.02 -0.28
CA ILE A 24 -8.66 14.85 -1.50
C ILE A 24 -7.21 15.13 -1.87
N SER A 25 -6.38 15.50 -0.90
CA SER A 25 -4.96 15.81 -1.14
C SER A 25 -4.24 14.63 -1.78
N ILE A 26 -4.58 13.39 -1.38
CA ILE A 26 -4.07 12.16 -1.99
C ILE A 26 -4.45 12.07 -3.48
N ALA A 27 -5.73 12.26 -3.79
CA ALA A 27 -6.21 12.21 -5.17
C ALA A 27 -5.56 13.32 -6.02
N THR A 28 -5.45 14.54 -5.48
CA THR A 28 -4.79 15.67 -6.14
C THR A 28 -3.31 15.38 -6.39
N LEU A 29 -2.57 14.87 -5.40
CA LEU A 29 -1.17 14.50 -5.55
C LEU A 29 -0.97 13.47 -6.67
N ALA A 30 -1.85 12.48 -6.78
CA ALA A 30 -1.77 11.47 -7.85
C ALA A 30 -1.89 12.07 -9.27
N PHE A 31 -2.60 13.19 -9.45
CA PHE A 31 -2.69 13.90 -10.74
C PHE A 31 -1.41 14.68 -11.10
N TYR A 32 -0.69 15.19 -10.10
CA TYR A 32 0.48 16.05 -10.33
C TYR A 32 1.79 15.28 -10.48
N PHE A 33 1.87 14.03 -10.01
CA PHE A 33 3.10 13.26 -10.14
C PHE A 33 3.33 12.76 -11.56
N GLN A 34 4.57 12.92 -12.02
CA GLN A 34 5.02 12.34 -13.27
C GLN A 34 5.04 10.82 -13.13
N ILE A 35 4.40 10.17 -14.09
CA ILE A 35 4.43 8.72 -14.21
C ILE A 35 5.69 8.33 -14.97
N ASP A 36 6.50 7.46 -14.38
CA ASP A 36 7.68 6.90 -15.04
C ASP A 36 7.25 5.94 -16.17
N ALA A 37 7.97 5.95 -17.29
CA ALA A 37 7.83 4.97 -18.36
C ALA A 37 7.98 3.54 -17.83
N PHE A 38 8.86 3.32 -16.85
CA PHE A 38 9.00 2.03 -16.16
C PHE A 38 7.67 1.52 -15.58
N ASP A 39 6.96 2.40 -14.88
CA ASP A 39 5.70 2.02 -14.22
C ASP A 39 4.57 1.78 -15.23
N LEU A 40 4.55 2.54 -16.34
CA LEU A 40 3.62 2.31 -17.46
C LEU A 40 3.82 0.96 -18.13
N GLY A 41 5.07 0.52 -18.28
CA GLY A 41 5.40 -0.74 -18.95
C GLY A 41 4.73 -1.95 -18.30
N ILE A 42 4.60 -1.96 -16.98
CA ILE A 42 3.97 -3.05 -16.22
C ILE A 42 2.51 -3.27 -16.62
N TRP A 43 1.78 -2.22 -16.95
CA TRP A 43 0.37 -2.29 -17.33
C TRP A 43 0.12 -2.75 -18.77
N THR A 44 1.18 -2.81 -19.58
CA THR A 44 1.08 -3.31 -20.96
C THR A 44 1.21 -4.83 -21.08
N LEU A 45 1.68 -5.48 -20.00
CA LEU A 45 1.89 -6.92 -19.91
C LEU A 45 0.56 -7.63 -19.65
N ASP A 46 0.19 -8.56 -20.54
CA ASP A 46 -1.08 -9.29 -20.44
C ASP A 46 -0.88 -10.80 -20.68
N TYR A 47 -1.93 -11.59 -20.44
CA TYR A 47 -1.88 -13.04 -20.61
C TYR A 47 -1.91 -13.53 -22.06
N SER A 48 -2.15 -12.66 -23.06
CA SER A 48 -2.05 -13.05 -24.47
C SER A 48 -0.60 -13.36 -24.88
N GLN A 49 0.36 -12.83 -24.12
CA GLN A 49 1.78 -13.02 -24.28
C GLN A 49 2.30 -14.30 -23.59
N GLY A 50 1.40 -15.15 -23.08
CA GLY A 50 1.68 -16.27 -22.18
C GLY A 50 1.38 -15.91 -20.71
N PHE A 51 1.61 -16.85 -19.79
CA PHE A 51 1.40 -16.55 -18.36
C PHE A 51 2.51 -15.64 -17.82
N ILE A 52 2.30 -14.33 -17.93
CA ILE A 52 3.20 -13.30 -17.40
C ILE A 52 2.73 -12.90 -16.00
N LYS A 53 3.67 -12.87 -15.05
CA LYS A 53 3.40 -12.32 -13.70
C LYS A 53 2.81 -10.92 -13.86
N ARG A 54 1.70 -10.64 -13.18
CA ARG A 54 0.96 -9.36 -13.24
C ARG A 54 0.11 -9.17 -14.49
N GLY A 55 -0.06 -10.22 -15.30
CA GLY A 55 -0.80 -10.18 -16.57
C GLY A 55 -2.28 -9.85 -16.44
N LEU A 56 -2.91 -10.06 -15.27
CA LEU A 56 -4.33 -9.72 -15.11
C LEU A 56 -4.59 -8.22 -15.25
N ALA A 57 -3.69 -7.37 -14.74
CA ALA A 57 -3.83 -5.93 -14.84
C ALA A 57 -3.83 -5.47 -16.30
N GLY A 58 -2.86 -5.95 -17.09
CA GLY A 58 -2.80 -5.62 -18.52
C GLY A 58 -3.91 -6.28 -19.32
N SER A 59 -4.36 -7.50 -18.99
CA SER A 59 -5.50 -8.14 -19.65
C SER A 59 -6.81 -7.38 -19.46
N ILE A 60 -7.05 -6.82 -18.27
CA ILE A 60 -8.23 -5.97 -18.02
C ILE A 60 -8.12 -4.68 -18.84
N MET A 61 -6.94 -4.06 -18.86
CA MET A 61 -6.73 -2.84 -19.61
C MET A 61 -6.83 -3.05 -21.13
N SER A 62 -6.30 -4.15 -21.65
CA SER A 62 -6.32 -4.45 -23.09
C SER A 62 -7.72 -4.75 -23.58
N GLY A 63 -8.55 -5.43 -22.76
CA GLY A 63 -9.95 -5.71 -23.12
C GLY A 63 -10.88 -4.50 -22.97
N ALA A 64 -10.50 -3.49 -22.18
CA ALA A 64 -11.32 -2.29 -21.99
C ALA A 64 -11.12 -1.24 -23.10
N LEU A 65 -9.99 -1.27 -23.82
CA LEU A 65 -9.56 -0.22 -24.74
C LEU A 65 -8.74 -0.83 -25.90
N ASP A 66 -9.32 -0.92 -27.09
CA ASP A 66 -8.66 -1.40 -28.33
C ASP A 66 -7.69 -0.39 -28.98
N THR A 67 -7.50 0.79 -28.37
CA THR A 67 -6.70 1.89 -28.92
C THR A 67 -5.41 2.11 -28.12
N PRO A 68 -4.31 2.59 -28.75
CA PRO A 68 -3.08 2.94 -28.04
C PRO A 68 -3.39 3.89 -26.89
N TYR A 69 -2.84 3.62 -25.70
CA TYR A 69 -3.14 4.44 -24.52
C TYR A 69 -2.47 5.80 -24.64
N THR A 70 -3.23 6.87 -24.48
CA THR A 70 -2.64 8.18 -24.21
C THR A 70 -2.16 8.25 -22.76
N ILE A 71 -1.07 8.97 -22.50
CA ILE A 71 -0.55 9.18 -21.13
C ILE A 71 -1.65 9.77 -20.23
N ASP A 72 -2.49 10.66 -20.77
CA ASP A 72 -3.54 11.32 -20.00
C ASP A 72 -4.70 10.37 -19.64
N SER A 73 -5.03 9.42 -20.52
CA SER A 73 -5.97 8.33 -20.19
C SER A 73 -5.45 7.48 -19.03
N LEU A 74 -4.16 7.13 -19.03
CA LEU A 74 -3.53 6.35 -17.97
C LEU A 74 -3.45 7.13 -16.65
N ARG A 75 -3.08 8.42 -16.70
CA ARG A 75 -3.13 9.32 -15.54
C ARG A 75 -4.52 9.36 -14.92
N THR A 76 -5.55 9.49 -15.75
CA THR A 76 -6.95 9.53 -15.30
C THR A 76 -7.37 8.21 -14.64
N ALA A 77 -7.00 7.08 -15.25
CA ALA A 77 -7.27 5.75 -14.70
C ALA A 77 -6.59 5.56 -13.33
N PHE A 78 -5.30 5.90 -13.22
CA PHE A 78 -4.58 5.81 -11.96
C PHE A 78 -5.14 6.75 -10.91
N ALA A 79 -5.39 8.02 -11.25
CA ALA A 79 -6.01 8.96 -10.33
C ALA A 79 -7.38 8.46 -9.83
N SER A 80 -8.14 7.76 -10.66
CA SER A 80 -9.40 7.12 -10.26
C SER A 80 -9.18 5.99 -9.24
N ILE A 81 -8.13 5.16 -9.40
CA ILE A 81 -7.75 4.14 -8.40
C ILE A 81 -7.39 4.81 -7.07
N TYR A 82 -6.62 5.91 -7.10
CA TYR A 82 -6.25 6.63 -5.88
C TYR A 82 -7.42 7.37 -5.24
N LEU A 83 -8.38 7.86 -6.03
CA LEU A 83 -9.62 8.41 -5.52
C LEU A 83 -10.44 7.33 -4.80
N ILE A 84 -10.56 6.13 -5.40
CA ILE A 84 -11.22 4.99 -4.76
C ILE A 84 -10.50 4.62 -3.45
N LEU A 85 -9.17 4.52 -3.48
CA LEU A 85 -8.36 4.28 -2.28
C LEU A 85 -8.65 5.31 -1.20
N ALA A 86 -8.63 6.60 -1.55
CA ALA A 86 -8.88 7.70 -0.63
C ALA A 86 -10.29 7.61 -0.01
N ILE A 87 -11.31 7.27 -0.80
CA ILE A 87 -12.68 7.05 -0.32
C ILE A 87 -12.75 5.86 0.64
N VAL A 88 -12.19 4.71 0.26
CA VAL A 88 -12.19 3.49 1.08
C VAL A 88 -11.47 3.73 2.40
N LEU A 89 -10.32 4.39 2.33
CA LEU A 89 -9.50 4.73 3.49
C LEU A 89 -10.19 5.75 4.40
N PHE A 90 -10.88 6.74 3.83
CA PHE A 90 -11.77 7.62 4.59
C PHE A 90 -12.88 6.83 5.32
N GLN A 91 -13.54 5.88 4.66
CA GLN A 91 -14.60 5.07 5.29
C GLN A 91 -14.03 4.19 6.42
N PHE A 92 -12.88 3.56 6.19
CA PHE A 92 -12.17 2.78 7.20
C PHE A 92 -11.85 3.64 8.43
N LEU A 93 -11.22 4.80 8.24
CA LEU A 93 -10.86 5.68 9.34
C LEU A 93 -12.07 6.32 10.03
N ARG A 94 -13.14 6.64 9.29
CA ARG A 94 -14.40 7.14 9.87
C ARG A 94 -15.00 6.15 10.87
N SER A 95 -14.82 4.86 10.64
CA SER A 95 -15.27 3.82 11.56
C SER A 95 -14.31 3.53 12.71
N SER A 96 -13.09 4.08 12.67
CA SER A 96 -12.09 3.90 13.71
C SER A 96 -12.27 4.89 14.86
N THR A 97 -11.66 4.59 16.00
CA THR A 97 -11.71 5.41 17.22
C THR A 97 -10.64 6.51 17.26
N ILE A 98 -9.99 6.80 16.13
CA ILE A 98 -8.89 7.77 16.08
C ILE A 98 -9.40 9.20 16.00
N THR A 99 -8.59 10.12 16.50
CA THR A 99 -8.86 11.55 16.35
C THR A 99 -8.54 12.00 14.91
N PRO A 100 -9.24 13.03 14.39
CA PRO A 100 -8.99 13.56 13.05
C PRO A 100 -7.56 14.07 12.86
N LEU A 101 -6.97 14.63 13.93
CA LEU A 101 -5.58 15.07 13.94
C LEU A 101 -4.61 13.90 13.74
N LEU A 102 -4.88 12.76 14.35
CA LEU A 102 -4.06 11.56 14.19
C LEU A 102 -4.20 10.95 12.79
N ALA A 103 -5.42 10.93 12.25
CA ALA A 103 -5.65 10.55 10.86
C ALA A 103 -4.84 11.43 9.90
N LEU A 104 -4.90 12.75 10.08
CA LEU A 104 -4.12 13.71 9.31
C LEU A 104 -2.61 13.48 9.46
N THR A 105 -2.13 13.20 10.68
CA THR A 105 -0.73 12.88 10.95
C THR A 105 -0.25 11.68 10.14
N PHE A 106 -1.05 10.60 10.07
CA PHE A 106 -0.69 9.43 9.28
C PHE A 106 -0.78 9.68 7.78
N PHE A 107 -1.80 10.37 7.29
CA PHE A 107 -1.93 10.67 5.86
C PHE A 107 -0.87 11.57 5.30
N SER A 108 -0.39 12.49 6.12
CA SER A 108 0.67 13.40 5.74
C SER A 108 2.06 12.77 5.90
N SER A 109 2.16 11.57 6.49
CA SER A 109 3.44 10.88 6.69
C SER A 109 4.11 10.49 5.38
N GLY A 110 5.44 10.55 5.34
CA GLY A 110 6.23 10.19 4.16
C GLY A 110 6.01 8.78 3.66
N PHE A 111 5.75 7.81 4.55
CA PHE A 111 5.48 6.43 4.13
C PHE A 111 4.10 6.26 3.53
N MET A 112 3.06 6.92 4.07
CA MET A 112 1.74 6.87 3.46
C MET A 112 1.76 7.59 2.12
N ILE A 113 2.34 8.78 2.05
CA ILE A 113 2.47 9.55 0.80
C ILE A 113 3.23 8.78 -0.28
N GLN A 114 4.28 8.03 0.09
CA GLN A 114 4.97 7.14 -0.83
C GLN A 114 4.01 6.13 -1.47
N GLN A 115 3.14 5.50 -0.67
CA GLN A 115 2.20 4.47 -1.14
C GLN A 115 0.96 5.03 -1.84
N ILE A 116 0.54 6.25 -1.50
CA ILE A 116 -0.72 6.84 -1.97
C ILE A 116 -0.53 7.90 -3.06
N GLY A 117 0.70 8.36 -3.32
CA GLY A 117 0.95 9.49 -4.23
C GLY A 117 2.15 9.28 -5.14
N TYR A 118 3.31 8.94 -4.58
CA TYR A 118 4.55 8.87 -5.37
C TYR A 118 4.56 7.68 -6.34
N THR A 119 4.01 6.54 -5.93
CA THR A 119 3.96 5.33 -6.76
C THR A 119 2.64 5.20 -7.52
N SER A 120 2.09 6.31 -8.02
CA SER A 120 0.73 6.35 -8.58
C SER A 120 0.49 5.43 -9.78
N ALA A 121 1.54 5.07 -10.53
CA ALA A 121 1.42 4.11 -11.62
C ALA A 121 1.82 2.68 -11.23
N LYS A 122 2.15 2.41 -9.95
CA LYS A 122 2.43 1.04 -9.49
C LYS A 122 1.15 0.33 -9.07
N LEU A 123 1.18 -1.00 -9.19
CA LEU A 123 0.09 -1.88 -8.75
C LEU A 123 -0.10 -1.87 -7.21
N ASP A 124 0.86 -1.31 -6.47
CA ASP A 124 0.82 -1.13 -5.02
C ASP A 124 -0.45 -0.39 -4.54
N GLY A 125 -0.93 0.61 -5.29
CA GLY A 125 -2.17 1.32 -4.97
C GLY A 125 -3.42 0.42 -4.98
N ILE A 126 -3.48 -0.53 -5.93
CA ILE A 126 -4.53 -1.57 -5.96
C ILE A 126 -4.40 -2.48 -4.75
N LEU A 127 -3.20 -2.96 -4.45
CA LEU A 127 -2.97 -3.85 -3.30
C LEU A 127 -3.35 -3.19 -1.97
N LEU A 128 -3.01 -1.91 -1.81
CA LEU A 128 -3.39 -1.13 -0.63
C LEU A 128 -4.90 -0.96 -0.56
N THR A 129 -5.56 -0.64 -1.68
CA THR A 129 -7.03 -0.54 -1.75
C THR A 129 -7.70 -1.85 -1.32
N ILE A 130 -7.24 -2.97 -1.86
CA ILE A 130 -7.72 -4.31 -1.51
C ILE A 130 -7.52 -4.60 -0.02
N THR A 131 -6.35 -4.24 0.53
CA THR A 131 -6.04 -4.42 1.95
C THR A 131 -7.05 -3.65 2.82
N VAL A 132 -7.28 -2.38 2.52
CA VAL A 132 -8.20 -1.55 3.32
C VAL A 132 -9.65 -1.99 3.16
N CYS A 133 -10.07 -2.39 1.94
CA CYS A 133 -11.37 -3.02 1.71
C CYS A 133 -11.54 -4.29 2.55
N GLY A 134 -10.53 -5.18 2.54
CA GLY A 134 -10.53 -6.41 3.31
C GLY A 134 -10.64 -6.16 4.82
N LEU A 135 -9.84 -5.24 5.37
CA LEU A 135 -9.92 -4.84 6.78
C LEU A 135 -11.28 -4.25 7.14
N THR A 136 -11.85 -3.43 6.25
CA THR A 136 -13.19 -2.85 6.42
C THR A 136 -14.25 -3.94 6.45
N LEU A 137 -14.22 -4.88 5.50
CA LEU A 137 -15.13 -6.03 5.46
C LEU A 137 -15.01 -6.87 6.75
N ILE A 138 -13.79 -7.18 7.19
CA ILE A 138 -13.57 -7.89 8.45
C ILE A 138 -14.18 -7.11 9.61
N SER A 139 -13.99 -5.79 9.68
CA SER A 139 -14.46 -5.01 10.83
C SER A 139 -15.99 -4.90 10.95
N HIS A 140 -16.73 -4.95 9.84
CA HIS A 140 -18.16 -4.59 9.81
C HIS A 140 -19.14 -5.72 9.48
N THR A 141 -18.65 -6.89 9.06
CA THR A 141 -19.52 -8.02 8.65
C THR A 141 -19.40 -9.22 9.59
N SER A 142 -20.17 -10.30 9.39
CA SER A 142 -19.93 -11.57 10.11
C SER A 142 -18.67 -12.26 9.58
N VAL A 143 -18.02 -13.11 10.38
CA VAL A 143 -16.76 -13.79 10.01
C VAL A 143 -16.87 -14.53 8.66
N SER A 144 -17.95 -15.27 8.43
CA SER A 144 -18.16 -16.01 7.18
C SER A 144 -18.38 -15.11 5.96
N LYS A 145 -19.12 -14.00 6.12
CA LYS A 145 -19.27 -12.99 5.05
C LYS A 145 -17.93 -12.30 4.75
N SER A 146 -17.15 -12.00 5.79
CA SER A 146 -15.80 -11.47 5.64
C SER A 146 -14.92 -12.45 4.87
N LEU A 147 -14.94 -13.74 5.21
CA LEU A 147 -14.14 -14.77 4.53
C LEU A 147 -14.44 -14.83 3.03
N ALA A 148 -15.72 -14.94 2.67
CA ALA A 148 -16.14 -14.99 1.27
C ALA A 148 -15.71 -13.73 0.50
N GLY A 149 -15.95 -12.55 1.09
CA GLY A 149 -15.54 -11.28 0.49
C GLY A 149 -14.03 -11.16 0.31
N ILE A 150 -13.24 -11.63 1.28
CA ILE A 150 -11.78 -11.56 1.20
C ILE A 150 -11.22 -12.56 0.18
N ILE A 151 -11.76 -13.77 0.08
CA ILE A 151 -11.34 -14.72 -0.96
C ILE A 151 -11.56 -14.11 -2.34
N ALA A 152 -12.71 -13.45 -2.55
CA ALA A 152 -13.01 -12.74 -3.80
C ALA A 152 -12.06 -11.56 -4.07
N LEU A 153 -11.41 -10.99 -3.05
CA LEU A 153 -10.42 -9.92 -3.20
C LEU A 153 -8.98 -10.43 -3.37
N ILE A 154 -8.60 -11.48 -2.64
CA ILE A 154 -7.22 -12.02 -2.64
C ILE A 154 -6.90 -12.72 -3.96
N ILE A 155 -7.84 -13.45 -4.55
CA ILE A 155 -7.59 -14.15 -5.82
C ILE A 155 -7.19 -13.14 -6.92
N PRO A 156 -7.96 -12.06 -7.19
CA PRO A 156 -7.52 -11.01 -8.09
C PRO A 156 -6.22 -10.34 -7.67
N ALA A 157 -6.02 -10.08 -6.37
CA ALA A 157 -4.79 -9.45 -5.89
C ALA A 157 -3.54 -10.27 -6.25
N LEU A 158 -3.58 -11.60 -6.06
CA LEU A 158 -2.48 -12.50 -6.38
C LEU A 158 -2.24 -12.63 -7.89
N LEU A 159 -3.31 -12.53 -8.70
CA LEU A 159 -3.22 -12.53 -10.17
C LEU A 159 -2.71 -11.19 -10.73
N ILE A 160 -3.01 -10.09 -10.05
CA ILE A 160 -2.51 -8.75 -10.39
C ILE A 160 -1.07 -8.57 -9.95
N HIS A 161 -0.70 -9.05 -8.76
CA HIS A 161 0.65 -8.92 -8.26
C HIS A 161 0.96 -9.98 -7.20
N GLU A 162 1.97 -10.80 -7.49
CA GLU A 162 2.48 -11.85 -6.62
C GLU A 162 2.93 -11.34 -5.24
N ALA A 163 3.36 -10.08 -5.14
CA ALA A 163 3.72 -9.44 -3.86
C ALA A 163 2.53 -9.36 -2.90
N ALA A 164 1.28 -9.48 -3.38
CA ALA A 164 0.10 -9.57 -2.53
C ALA A 164 0.20 -10.73 -1.52
N ALA A 165 0.90 -11.82 -1.85
CA ALA A 165 1.14 -12.95 -0.95
C ALA A 165 1.88 -12.55 0.34
N LEU A 166 2.71 -11.50 0.28
CA LEU A 166 3.51 -11.02 1.40
C LEU A 166 2.99 -9.70 1.98
N LEU A 167 2.39 -8.84 1.15
CA LEU A 167 1.93 -7.52 1.56
C LEU A 167 0.46 -7.48 2.01
N VAL A 168 -0.41 -8.32 1.43
CA VAL A 168 -1.87 -8.27 1.62
C VAL A 168 -2.37 -9.49 2.40
N VAL A 169 -2.00 -10.70 1.98
CA VAL A 169 -2.49 -11.94 2.60
C VAL A 169 -2.19 -12.00 4.10
N PRO A 170 -0.96 -11.71 4.59
CA PRO A 170 -0.63 -11.88 6.00
C PRO A 170 -1.45 -10.94 6.89
N ILE A 171 -1.63 -9.68 6.50
CA ILE A 171 -2.42 -8.73 7.28
C ILE A 171 -3.90 -9.10 7.33
N LEU A 172 -4.48 -9.62 6.23
CA LEU A 172 -5.89 -10.03 6.22
C LEU A 172 -6.13 -11.34 7.00
N VAL A 173 -5.22 -12.30 6.92
CA VAL A 173 -5.26 -13.54 7.74
C VAL A 173 -5.16 -13.19 9.22
N ILE A 174 -4.22 -12.32 9.58
CA ILE A 174 -4.04 -11.88 10.97
C ILE A 174 -5.24 -11.07 11.46
N ALA A 175 -5.81 -10.19 10.64
CA ALA A 175 -7.00 -9.43 11.01
C ALA A 175 -8.22 -10.34 11.24
N MET A 176 -8.39 -11.39 10.40
CA MET A 176 -9.43 -12.41 10.62
C MET A 176 -9.19 -13.16 11.94
N HIS A 177 -7.95 -13.60 12.19
CA HIS A 177 -7.57 -14.30 13.42
C HIS A 177 -7.84 -13.47 14.68
N ILE A 178 -7.49 -12.17 14.65
CA ILE A 178 -7.77 -11.23 15.73
C ILE A 178 -9.27 -11.14 15.96
N LYS A 179 -10.08 -10.96 14.92
CA LYS A 179 -11.54 -10.88 15.04
C LYS A 179 -12.12 -12.15 15.65
N GLU A 180 -11.76 -13.32 15.15
CA GLU A 180 -12.23 -14.61 15.68
C GLU A 180 -11.86 -14.77 17.16
N THR A 181 -10.62 -14.43 17.53
CA THR A 181 -10.17 -14.49 18.92
C THR A 181 -10.96 -13.54 19.83
N GLN A 182 -11.28 -12.34 19.35
CA GLN A 182 -12.11 -11.37 20.10
C GLN A 182 -13.55 -11.85 20.25
N LEU A 183 -14.09 -12.54 19.24
CA LEU A 183 -15.39 -13.19 19.28
C LEU A 183 -15.38 -14.53 20.04
N ARG A 184 -14.21 -14.98 20.53
CA ARG A 184 -14.00 -16.27 21.19
C ARG A 184 -14.39 -17.47 20.31
N THR A 185 -14.29 -17.31 19.00
CA THR A 185 -14.49 -18.41 18.03
C THR A 185 -13.15 -19.04 17.66
N PRO A 186 -13.10 -20.34 17.32
CA PRO A 186 -11.88 -20.96 16.84
C PRO A 186 -11.42 -20.30 15.53
N PRO A 187 -10.10 -20.19 15.27
CA PRO A 187 -9.55 -19.43 14.14
C PRO A 187 -9.61 -20.19 12.81
N ILE A 188 -10.72 -20.88 12.55
CA ILE A 188 -10.88 -21.76 11.38
C ILE A 188 -10.92 -20.93 10.09
N HIS A 189 -11.55 -19.75 10.10
CA HIS A 189 -11.66 -18.94 8.88
C HIS A 189 -10.32 -18.33 8.50
N ALA A 190 -9.50 -17.90 9.48
CA ALA A 190 -8.14 -17.46 9.22
C ALA A 190 -7.29 -18.59 8.60
N LEU A 191 -7.43 -19.84 9.09
CA LEU A 191 -6.74 -21.00 8.52
C LEU A 191 -7.22 -21.32 7.10
N VAL A 192 -8.54 -21.33 6.85
CA VAL A 192 -9.11 -21.53 5.52
C VAL A 192 -8.59 -20.46 4.56
N LEU A 193 -8.58 -19.20 4.99
CA LEU A 193 -8.07 -18.09 4.19
C LEU A 193 -6.60 -18.29 3.82
N LEU A 194 -5.76 -18.70 4.78
CA LEU A 194 -4.36 -19.00 4.53
C LEU A 194 -4.21 -20.15 3.54
N THR A 195 -4.93 -21.25 3.74
CA THR A 195 -4.88 -22.42 2.86
C THR A 195 -5.28 -22.07 1.43
N VAL A 196 -6.39 -21.35 1.25
CA VAL A 196 -6.84 -20.89 -0.08
C VAL A 196 -5.77 -20.01 -0.71
N SER A 197 -5.21 -19.05 0.04
CA SER A 197 -4.17 -18.15 -0.47
C SER A 197 -2.91 -18.89 -0.90
N VAL A 198 -2.46 -19.88 -0.11
CA VAL A 198 -1.29 -20.72 -0.41
C VAL A 198 -1.55 -21.56 -1.66
N ILE A 199 -2.71 -22.23 -1.75
CA ILE A 199 -3.08 -23.02 -2.93
C ILE A 199 -3.12 -22.12 -4.16
N THR A 200 -3.81 -20.97 -4.10
CA THR A 200 -3.88 -20.01 -5.22
C THR A 200 -2.50 -19.54 -5.64
N PHE A 201 -1.63 -19.17 -4.69
CA PHE A 201 -0.28 -18.72 -4.99
C PHE A 201 0.57 -19.80 -5.68
N PHE A 202 0.55 -21.04 -5.17
CA PHE A 202 1.30 -22.14 -5.80
C PHE A 202 0.70 -22.56 -7.14
N THR A 203 -0.62 -22.51 -7.32
CA THR A 203 -1.25 -22.71 -8.62
C THR A 203 -0.76 -21.66 -9.61
N ILE A 204 -0.75 -20.38 -9.24
CA ILE A 204 -0.21 -19.28 -10.05
C ILE A 204 1.27 -19.53 -10.42
N LEU A 205 2.10 -19.98 -9.47
CA LEU A 205 3.49 -20.31 -9.75
C LEU A 205 3.67 -21.54 -10.66
N SER A 206 2.75 -22.50 -10.58
CA SER A 206 2.79 -23.73 -11.38
C SER A 206 2.34 -23.55 -12.82
N ILE A 207 1.53 -22.52 -13.11
CA ILE A 207 1.16 -22.15 -14.47
C ILE A 207 2.42 -21.58 -15.12
N ASN A 208 3.00 -22.38 -16.02
CA ASN A 208 4.35 -22.23 -16.56
C ASN A 208 4.67 -20.76 -16.93
N SER A 209 5.57 -20.15 -16.17
CA SER A 209 5.80 -18.69 -16.09
C SER A 209 6.68 -18.11 -17.22
N THR A 210 6.97 -18.89 -18.25
CA THR A 210 7.79 -18.43 -19.37
C THR A 210 6.88 -17.97 -20.50
N SER A 211 6.81 -16.65 -20.72
CA SER A 211 6.35 -16.14 -22.02
C SER A 211 7.25 -16.77 -23.09
N ALA A 212 6.67 -17.48 -24.06
CA ALA A 212 7.42 -17.98 -25.21
C ALA A 212 8.01 -16.83 -26.06
N ILE A 213 7.55 -15.60 -25.79
CA ILE A 213 7.92 -14.35 -26.47
C ILE A 213 9.29 -13.85 -25.99
N SER A 214 10.14 -13.43 -26.92
CA SER A 214 11.46 -12.85 -26.65
C SER A 214 11.33 -11.49 -25.92
N GLN A 215 12.41 -11.02 -25.27
CA GLN A 215 12.34 -9.74 -24.52
C GLN A 215 12.15 -8.56 -25.46
N SER A 216 12.79 -8.60 -26.63
CA SER A 216 12.64 -7.61 -27.69
C SER A 216 11.21 -7.51 -28.20
N GLU A 217 10.54 -8.66 -28.41
CA GLU A 217 9.14 -8.68 -28.85
C GLU A 217 8.19 -8.14 -27.76
N LEU A 218 8.46 -8.43 -26.47
CA LEU A 218 7.70 -7.83 -25.37
C LEU A 218 7.84 -6.31 -25.36
N ILE A 219 9.07 -5.80 -25.41
CA ILE A 219 9.34 -4.35 -25.46
C ILE A 219 8.65 -3.72 -26.67
N GLN A 220 8.75 -4.33 -27.85
CA GLN A 220 8.12 -3.82 -29.06
C GLN A 220 6.60 -3.80 -28.95
N SER A 221 5.99 -4.86 -28.39
CA SER A 221 4.54 -4.91 -28.17
C SER A 221 4.07 -3.86 -27.15
N SER A 222 4.84 -3.62 -26.10
CA SER A 222 4.56 -2.58 -25.11
C SER A 222 4.70 -1.18 -25.70
N GLN A 223 5.74 -0.93 -26.50
CA GLN A 223 5.94 0.34 -27.21
C GLN A 223 4.84 0.61 -28.25
N ALA A 224 4.33 -0.42 -28.93
CA ALA A 224 3.18 -0.28 -29.82
C ALA A 224 1.91 0.14 -29.06
N LYS A 225 1.73 -0.31 -27.81
CA LYS A 225 0.60 0.09 -26.95
C LYS A 225 0.79 1.49 -26.34
N ILE A 226 2.03 1.89 -26.03
CA ILE A 226 2.37 3.18 -25.44
C ILE A 226 3.62 3.73 -26.15
N GLY A 227 3.42 4.58 -27.16
CA GLY A 227 4.49 5.08 -28.03
C GLY A 227 5.58 5.91 -27.32
N SER A 228 5.31 6.38 -26.10
CA SER A 228 6.28 7.11 -25.26
C SER A 228 7.14 6.22 -24.37
N LEU A 229 6.93 4.89 -24.36
CA LEU A 229 7.79 3.96 -23.61
C LEU A 229 9.20 3.96 -24.19
N THR A 230 10.11 4.66 -23.54
CA THR A 230 11.55 4.43 -23.73
C THR A 230 11.87 3.02 -23.27
N ALA A 231 12.72 2.29 -24.00
CA ALA A 231 13.12 0.93 -23.68
C ALA A 231 13.94 0.89 -22.37
N ASP A 232 13.29 1.05 -21.21
CA ASP A 232 13.92 0.74 -19.94
C ASP A 232 13.90 -0.78 -19.77
N ASN A 233 15.02 -1.39 -20.12
CA ASN A 233 15.22 -2.83 -20.11
C ASN A 233 14.93 -3.45 -18.73
N ASN A 234 15.04 -2.70 -17.63
CA ASN A 234 14.93 -3.25 -16.28
C ASN A 234 13.52 -3.74 -15.92
N ALA A 235 12.46 -3.06 -16.39
CA ALA A 235 11.07 -3.45 -16.09
C ALA A 235 10.72 -4.83 -16.66
N PHE A 236 11.17 -5.08 -17.89
CA PHE A 236 10.94 -6.33 -18.60
C PHE A 236 11.93 -7.42 -18.19
N LEU A 237 13.16 -7.05 -17.82
CA LEU A 237 14.19 -7.98 -17.35
C LEU A 237 13.77 -8.68 -16.05
N VAL A 238 13.29 -7.93 -15.05
CA VAL A 238 12.89 -8.49 -13.73
C VAL A 238 11.77 -9.53 -13.86
N ASN A 239 10.89 -9.34 -14.84
CA ASN A 239 9.80 -10.28 -15.13
C ASN A 239 10.27 -11.56 -15.84
N LYS A 240 11.47 -11.57 -16.44
CA LYS A 240 12.08 -12.75 -17.07
C LYS A 240 13.10 -13.48 -16.19
N LEU A 241 13.70 -12.80 -15.21
CA LEU A 241 14.66 -13.41 -14.31
C LEU A 241 14.04 -14.57 -13.53
N SER A 242 14.82 -15.64 -13.35
CA SER A 242 14.44 -16.72 -12.43
C SER A 242 14.28 -16.17 -11.01
N VAL A 243 13.58 -16.90 -10.13
CA VAL A 243 13.45 -16.50 -8.73
C VAL A 243 14.83 -16.37 -8.07
N THR A 244 15.74 -17.31 -8.36
CA THR A 244 17.11 -17.31 -7.83
C THR A 244 17.91 -16.10 -8.31
N ASP A 245 17.82 -15.74 -9.60
CA ASP A 245 18.53 -14.58 -10.13
C ASP A 245 18.00 -13.27 -9.54
N ASN A 246 16.67 -13.16 -9.38
CA ASN A 246 16.04 -12.03 -8.72
C ASN A 246 16.51 -11.88 -7.27
N ILE A 247 16.59 -12.99 -6.52
CA ILE A 247 17.10 -12.99 -5.13
C ILE A 247 18.56 -12.55 -5.09
N ASN A 248 19.42 -13.14 -5.93
CA ASN A 248 20.84 -12.79 -5.98
C ASN A 248 21.05 -11.31 -6.32
N TRP A 249 20.28 -10.80 -7.28
CA TRP A 249 20.31 -9.40 -7.67
C TRP A 249 19.85 -8.47 -6.55
N ALA A 250 18.73 -8.80 -5.88
CA ALA A 250 18.21 -8.03 -4.74
C ALA A 250 19.20 -8.01 -3.56
N ILE A 251 19.80 -9.15 -3.22
CA ILE A 251 20.82 -9.25 -2.16
C ILE A 251 22.04 -8.41 -2.51
N THR A 252 22.54 -8.50 -3.75
CA THR A 252 23.69 -7.69 -4.20
C THR A 252 23.41 -6.20 -4.04
N ARG A 253 22.20 -5.76 -4.36
CA ARG A 253 21.77 -4.37 -4.21
C ARG A 253 21.55 -3.97 -2.74
N LEU A 254 21.08 -4.89 -1.91
CA LEU A 254 20.90 -4.68 -0.47
C LEU A 254 22.24 -4.45 0.24
N LEU A 255 23.27 -5.19 -0.18
CA LEU A 255 24.63 -5.10 0.35
C LEU A 255 25.45 -3.95 -0.26
N ALA A 256 24.93 -3.25 -1.27
CA ALA A 256 25.61 -2.09 -1.85
C ALA A 256 25.83 -1.01 -0.78
N PRO A 257 27.01 -0.35 -0.72
CA PRO A 257 27.39 0.54 0.39
C PRO A 257 26.37 1.66 0.70
N GLU A 258 25.72 2.21 -0.32
CA GLU A 258 24.73 3.27 -0.20
C GLU A 258 23.39 2.79 0.39
N THR A 259 23.04 1.51 0.21
CA THR A 259 21.71 0.99 0.55
C THR A 259 21.45 0.98 2.06
N PRO A 260 22.32 0.42 2.92
CA PRO A 260 22.11 0.43 4.37
C PRO A 260 21.95 1.84 4.94
N SER A 261 22.74 2.80 4.45
CA SER A 261 22.65 4.19 4.89
C SER A 261 21.27 4.82 4.59
N ARG A 262 20.71 4.54 3.40
CA ARG A 262 19.38 5.01 2.99
C ARG A 262 18.26 4.33 3.78
N ILE A 263 18.39 3.03 4.05
CA ILE A 263 17.44 2.30 4.90
C ILE A 263 17.44 2.90 6.31
N MET A 264 18.62 3.11 6.91
CA MET A 264 18.76 3.70 8.24
C MET A 264 18.16 5.11 8.30
N LEU A 265 18.44 5.95 7.30
CA LEU A 265 17.90 7.30 7.22
C LEU A 265 16.37 7.32 7.13
N ASN A 266 15.79 6.41 6.35
CA ASN A 266 14.33 6.23 6.29
C ASN A 266 13.74 5.78 7.63
N LEU A 267 14.43 4.90 8.37
CA LEU A 267 14.00 4.48 9.70
C LEU A 267 14.07 5.62 10.73
N ILE A 268 15.13 6.44 10.67
CA ILE A 268 15.26 7.64 11.51
C ILE A 268 14.13 8.65 11.20
N ALA A 269 13.85 8.89 9.92
CA ALA A 269 12.73 9.74 9.51
C ALA A 269 11.37 9.19 9.96
N GLY A 270 11.23 7.85 10.03
CA GLY A 270 10.06 7.16 10.54
C GLY A 270 9.94 7.10 12.06
N LEU A 271 10.98 7.48 12.82
CA LEU A 271 11.06 7.28 14.27
C LEU A 271 9.90 7.93 15.06
N PRO A 272 9.45 9.16 14.76
CA PRO A 272 8.29 9.75 15.44
C PRO A 272 7.03 8.88 15.28
N PHE A 273 6.82 8.33 14.09
CA PHE A 273 5.68 7.44 13.80
C PHE A 273 5.82 6.09 14.49
N ILE A 274 7.02 5.49 14.48
CA ILE A 274 7.31 4.26 15.22
C ILE A 274 7.01 4.45 16.71
N THR A 275 7.34 5.61 17.27
CA THR A 275 7.06 5.94 18.67
C THR A 275 5.55 6.01 18.94
N ILE A 276 4.78 6.65 18.04
CA ILE A 276 3.30 6.67 18.12
C ILE A 276 2.73 5.25 18.04
N LEU A 277 3.18 4.43 17.07
CA LEU A 277 2.72 3.05 16.89
C LEU A 277 3.07 2.19 18.11
N THR A 278 4.23 2.39 18.72
CA THR A 278 4.64 1.70 19.95
C THR A 278 3.74 2.08 21.13
N ALA A 279 3.40 3.37 21.27
CA ALA A 279 2.45 3.82 22.28
C ALA A 279 1.06 3.19 22.08
N PHE A 280 0.60 3.05 20.85
CA PHE A 280 -0.66 2.36 20.54
C PHE A 280 -0.60 0.86 20.80
N TYR A 281 0.51 0.21 20.45
CA TYR A 281 0.74 -1.19 20.81
C TYR A 281 0.60 -1.40 22.32
N HIS A 282 1.22 -0.55 23.14
CA HIS A 282 1.10 -0.66 24.60
C HIS A 282 -0.32 -0.42 25.13
N GLN A 283 -1.11 0.43 24.46
CA GLN A 283 -2.52 0.64 24.80
C GLN A 283 -3.42 -0.55 24.41
N LEU A 284 -3.01 -1.35 23.42
CA LEU A 284 -3.80 -2.46 22.86
C LEU A 284 -3.35 -3.84 23.32
N LYS A 285 -2.09 -4.04 23.73
CA LYS A 285 -1.51 -5.37 24.01
C LYS A 285 -2.25 -6.17 25.09
N SER A 286 -2.94 -5.50 26.02
CA SER A 286 -3.77 -6.14 27.04
C SER A 286 -5.19 -6.47 26.56
N LYS A 287 -5.63 -5.91 25.43
CA LYS A 287 -6.96 -6.10 24.84
C LYS A 287 -6.95 -7.07 23.67
N VAL A 288 -5.86 -7.11 22.91
CA VAL A 288 -5.70 -7.99 21.75
C VAL A 288 -4.68 -9.07 22.06
N ARG A 289 -5.17 -10.30 22.25
CA ARG A 289 -4.32 -11.48 22.44
C ARG A 289 -3.39 -11.64 21.23
N TYR A 290 -2.11 -11.92 21.50
CA TYR A 290 -1.08 -12.14 20.49
C TYR A 290 -0.77 -10.95 19.57
N LEU A 291 -1.17 -9.72 19.91
CA LEU A 291 -0.90 -8.55 19.06
C LEU A 291 0.58 -8.40 18.68
N GLY A 292 1.52 -8.68 19.60
CA GLY A 292 2.95 -8.62 19.31
C GLY A 292 3.38 -9.62 18.22
N LEU A 293 2.91 -10.87 18.32
CA LEU A 293 3.18 -11.89 17.31
C LEU A 293 2.52 -11.53 15.97
N SER A 294 1.29 -11.03 16.01
CA SER A 294 0.56 -10.55 14.83
C SER A 294 1.33 -9.44 14.08
N LEU A 295 1.85 -8.46 14.82
CA LEU A 295 2.68 -7.40 14.24
C LEU A 295 4.00 -7.95 13.70
N PHE A 296 4.64 -8.86 14.42
CA PHE A 296 5.88 -9.52 13.97
C PHE A 296 5.67 -10.26 12.63
N VAL A 297 4.56 -10.99 12.47
CA VAL A 297 4.24 -11.68 11.21
C VAL A 297 4.04 -10.70 10.06
N VAL A 298 3.27 -9.62 10.27
CA VAL A 298 2.99 -8.62 9.22
C VAL A 298 4.26 -7.83 8.83
N ILE A 299 5.05 -7.44 9.82
CA ILE A 299 6.34 -6.75 9.59
C ILE A 299 7.31 -7.70 8.90
N GLY A 300 7.44 -8.94 9.38
CA GLY A 300 8.35 -9.95 8.83
C GLY A 300 8.01 -10.31 7.38
N ALA A 301 6.73 -10.47 7.05
CA ALA A 301 6.29 -10.73 5.69
C ALA A 301 6.63 -9.57 4.75
N SER A 302 6.40 -8.33 5.19
CA SER A 302 6.76 -7.14 4.41
C SER A 302 8.28 -6.97 4.30
N ALA A 303 9.04 -7.31 5.34
CA ALA A 303 10.50 -7.28 5.36
C ALA A 303 11.11 -8.34 4.44
N PHE A 304 10.42 -9.47 4.19
CA PHE A 304 10.88 -10.47 3.23
C PHE A 304 11.00 -9.91 1.80
N MET A 305 10.28 -8.82 1.48
CA MET A 305 10.40 -8.12 0.21
C MET A 305 11.79 -7.53 -0.05
N TYR A 306 12.60 -7.31 0.99
CA TYR A 306 14.00 -6.89 0.83
C TYR A 306 14.86 -7.91 0.08
N ILE A 307 14.48 -9.18 0.14
CA ILE A 307 15.19 -10.27 -0.53
C ILE A 307 14.61 -10.50 -1.94
N LEU A 308 13.42 -9.98 -2.23
CA LEU A 308 12.70 -10.20 -3.48
C LEU A 308 12.63 -8.98 -4.40
N GLY A 309 12.96 -7.78 -3.91
CA GLY A 309 12.80 -6.56 -4.67
C GLY A 309 13.76 -5.45 -4.27
N ILE A 310 13.95 -4.51 -5.21
CA ILE A 310 15.02 -3.49 -5.18
C ILE A 310 14.63 -2.15 -4.55
N ASP A 311 13.34 -1.95 -4.26
CA ASP A 311 12.80 -0.67 -3.80
C ASP A 311 12.64 -0.68 -2.26
N PHE A 312 13.78 -0.57 -1.58
CA PHE A 312 13.87 -0.71 -0.12
C PHE A 312 13.09 0.36 0.64
N SER A 313 13.09 1.60 0.15
CA SER A 313 12.27 2.70 0.69
C SER A 313 10.78 2.37 0.66
N ARG A 314 10.32 1.77 -0.45
CA ARG A 314 8.93 1.35 -0.60
C ARG A 314 8.57 0.21 0.36
N TRP A 315 9.49 -0.70 0.64
CA TRP A 315 9.26 -1.78 1.63
C TRP A 315 9.18 -1.27 3.07
N ASN A 316 10.01 -0.30 3.45
CA ASN A 316 9.84 0.41 4.72
C ASN A 316 8.47 1.10 4.81
N ALA A 317 8.04 1.73 3.72
CA ALA A 317 6.74 2.37 3.68
C ALA A 317 5.60 1.35 3.85
N TRP A 318 5.67 0.19 3.19
CA TRP A 318 4.72 -0.91 3.38
C TRP A 318 4.72 -1.46 4.81
N ILE A 319 5.89 -1.64 5.44
CA ILE A 319 6.00 -2.08 6.83
C ILE A 319 5.22 -1.13 7.75
N LEU A 320 5.47 0.19 7.63
CA LEU A 320 4.83 1.19 8.48
C LEU A 320 3.33 1.32 8.17
N THR A 321 2.93 1.27 6.90
CA THR A 321 1.53 1.30 6.47
C THR A 321 0.77 0.09 7.01
N ASN A 322 1.25 -1.14 6.80
CA ASN A 322 0.59 -2.35 7.28
C ASN A 322 0.54 -2.42 8.81
N THR A 323 1.61 -2.00 9.49
CA THR A 323 1.64 -1.89 10.96
C THR A 323 0.57 -0.91 11.46
N THR A 324 0.48 0.26 10.81
CA THR A 324 -0.54 1.28 11.13
C THR A 324 -1.94 0.73 10.92
N LEU A 325 -2.22 0.16 9.75
CA LEU A 325 -3.54 -0.41 9.42
C LEU A 325 -3.96 -1.51 10.41
N LEU A 326 -3.04 -2.41 10.79
CA LEU A 326 -3.34 -3.47 11.74
C LEU A 326 -3.62 -2.94 13.16
N ILE A 327 -2.87 -1.93 13.62
CA ILE A 327 -3.11 -1.27 14.91
C ILE A 327 -4.47 -0.57 14.91
N LEU A 328 -4.81 0.16 13.84
CA LEU A 328 -6.09 0.84 13.68
C LEU A 328 -7.25 -0.15 13.66
N PHE A 329 -7.12 -1.24 12.89
CA PHE A 329 -8.08 -2.33 12.87
C PHE A 329 -8.26 -2.94 14.27
N SER A 330 -7.17 -3.22 14.98
CA SER A 330 -7.19 -3.78 16.33
C SER A 330 -7.91 -2.87 17.33
N ALA A 331 -7.68 -1.55 17.24
CA ALA A 331 -8.38 -0.56 18.04
C ALA A 331 -9.87 -0.49 17.72
N GLN A 332 -10.24 -0.60 16.44
CA GLN A 332 -11.63 -0.61 16.01
C GLN A 332 -12.38 -1.85 16.55
N ILE A 333 -11.81 -3.05 16.40
CA ILE A 333 -12.42 -4.29 16.90
C ILE A 333 -12.60 -4.25 18.42
N THR A 334 -11.62 -3.70 19.15
CA THR A 334 -11.68 -3.58 20.62
C THR A 334 -12.41 -2.33 21.10
N LYS A 335 -12.87 -1.46 20.19
CA LYS A 335 -13.45 -0.13 20.47
C LYS A 335 -12.55 0.73 21.37
N LYS A 336 -11.24 0.52 21.34
CA LYS A 336 -10.28 1.25 22.17
C LYS A 336 -9.97 2.59 21.51
N ASN A 337 -10.23 3.70 22.20
CA ASN A 337 -9.77 5.02 21.77
C ASN A 337 -8.25 5.13 21.98
N LEU A 338 -7.53 5.35 20.88
CA LEU A 338 -6.07 5.49 20.87
C LEU A 338 -5.67 6.95 21.09
N GLN A 339 -4.81 7.19 22.09
CA GLN A 339 -4.34 8.52 22.42
C GLN A 339 -2.82 8.60 22.27
N PRO A 340 -2.29 9.33 21.29
CA PRO A 340 -0.85 9.48 21.13
C PRO A 340 -0.29 10.47 22.16
N PRO A 341 0.98 10.36 22.56
CA PRO A 341 1.64 11.42 23.30
C PRO A 341 1.66 12.71 22.47
N ARG A 342 1.13 13.82 22.99
CA ARG A 342 0.99 15.09 22.26
C ARG A 342 2.32 15.60 21.69
N GLY A 343 3.39 15.52 22.49
CA GLY A 343 4.73 15.91 22.06
C GLY A 343 5.22 15.14 20.84
N THR A 344 4.90 13.84 20.76
CA THR A 344 5.30 13.00 19.61
C THR A 344 4.49 13.34 18.36
N VAL A 345 3.22 13.75 18.49
CA VAL A 345 2.43 14.24 17.34
C VAL A 345 3.06 15.52 16.79
N ILE A 346 3.37 16.49 17.66
CA ILE A 346 4.04 17.74 17.26
C ILE A 346 5.39 17.44 16.59
N LEU A 347 6.20 16.57 17.20
CA LEU A 347 7.48 16.14 16.62
C LEU A 347 7.30 15.51 15.24
N SER A 348 6.28 14.67 15.05
CA SER A 348 5.98 14.03 13.76
C SER A 348 5.67 15.09 12.70
N TRP A 349 4.94 16.15 13.06
CA TRP A 349 4.63 17.24 12.14
C TRP A 349 5.85 18.11 11.83
N ILE A 350 6.70 18.39 12.82
CA ILE A 350 7.99 19.09 12.59
C ILE A 350 8.86 18.27 11.64
N PHE A 351 8.99 16.96 11.87
CA PHE A 351 9.75 16.07 11.01
C PHE A 351 9.16 15.99 9.60
N LEU A 352 7.84 16.04 9.47
CA LEU A 352 7.15 16.05 8.19
C LEU A 352 7.33 17.38 7.44
N LEU A 353 7.38 18.50 8.14
CA LEU A 353 7.73 19.79 7.53
C LEU A 353 9.22 19.82 7.13
N TRP A 354 10.10 19.22 7.93
CA TRP A 354 11.55 19.21 7.71
C TRP A 354 12.00 18.23 6.63
N SER A 355 11.52 16.99 6.69
CA SER A 355 11.78 15.95 5.69
C SER A 355 10.87 16.07 4.46
N GLY A 356 9.94 17.02 4.48
CA GLY A 356 8.86 17.16 3.52
C GLY A 356 7.78 16.09 3.70
N PRO A 357 6.69 16.16 2.92
CA PRO A 357 5.69 15.08 2.81
C PRO A 357 6.30 13.75 2.34
N PHE A 358 7.60 13.70 2.13
CA PHE A 358 8.37 12.58 1.65
C PHE A 358 9.58 12.41 2.57
N GLY A 359 9.45 11.87 3.78
CA GLY A 359 10.62 11.34 4.51
C GLY A 359 11.57 10.44 3.67
N VAL A 360 11.13 10.07 2.46
CA VAL A 360 11.82 9.43 1.34
C VAL A 360 12.71 10.35 0.47
N THR A 361 12.49 11.66 0.33
CA THR A 361 13.33 12.58 -0.48
C THR A 361 14.71 12.85 0.13
N VAL A 362 14.93 12.50 1.40
CA VAL A 362 16.29 12.46 1.95
C VAL A 362 17.14 11.38 1.25
N ALA A 363 16.51 10.43 0.53
CA ALA A 363 17.17 9.39 -0.27
C ALA A 363 17.17 9.63 -1.80
N LEU A 364 16.56 10.72 -2.31
CA LEU A 364 16.56 11.04 -3.75
C LEU A 364 17.36 12.33 -4.05
N PRO A 365 18.25 12.32 -5.06
CA PRO A 365 19.17 13.43 -5.34
C PRO A 365 18.50 14.69 -5.90
N GLN A 366 17.22 14.68 -6.24
CA GLN A 366 16.54 15.81 -6.87
C GLN A 366 15.49 16.44 -5.95
N ARG A 367 15.96 17.26 -5.00
CA ARG A 367 15.10 18.10 -4.13
C ARG A 367 14.31 19.17 -4.91
N GLY A 368 14.72 19.46 -6.14
CA GLY A 368 14.13 20.51 -6.98
C GLY A 368 12.75 20.18 -7.56
N SER A 369 12.39 18.92 -7.75
CA SER A 369 11.14 18.53 -8.43
C SER A 369 9.88 18.84 -7.62
N LEU A 370 9.94 18.78 -6.28
CA LEU A 370 8.81 19.11 -5.41
C LEU A 370 8.59 20.62 -5.29
N ILE A 371 9.68 21.41 -5.13
CA ILE A 371 9.58 22.88 -5.14
C ILE A 371 9.05 23.33 -6.50
N TYR A 372 9.51 22.70 -7.58
CA TYR A 372 8.99 22.93 -8.93
C TYR A 372 7.51 22.53 -9.05
N ALA A 373 7.09 21.37 -8.54
CA ALA A 373 5.69 20.95 -8.59
C ALA A 373 4.77 21.88 -7.76
N ILE A 374 5.18 22.29 -6.56
CA ILE A 374 4.43 23.23 -5.72
C ILE A 374 4.42 24.64 -6.34
N ALA A 375 5.54 25.10 -6.89
CA ALA A 375 5.64 26.39 -7.57
C ALA A 375 4.90 26.44 -8.92
N ASN A 376 4.50 25.30 -9.48
CA ASN A 376 3.61 25.25 -10.65
C ASN A 376 2.13 25.07 -10.28
N ILE A 377 1.81 24.86 -8.99
CA ILE A 377 0.44 24.83 -8.48
C ILE A 377 -0.06 26.26 -8.13
N PHE A 378 0.87 27.17 -7.83
CA PHE A 378 0.63 28.60 -7.61
C PHE A 378 1.16 29.41 -8.80
#